data_AF-A0A382KCM2-F1
#
_entry.id   AF-A0A382KCM2-F1
#
_cell.length_a   1.000
_cell.length_b   1.000
_cell.length_c   1.000
_cell.angle_alpha   90.00
_cell.angle_beta   90.00
_cell.angle_gamma   90.00
#
_symmetry.space_group_name_H-M   'P 1'
#
loop_
_entity.id
_entity.type
_entity.pdbx_description
1 polymer ?
#
loop_
_entity_poly.entity_id
_entity_poly.type
_entity_poly.pdbx_seq_one_letter_code
_entity_poly.pdbx_strand_id
1 'polypeptide(L)'
;MDTHVGGLIDRLQQNDILDKTLIIFASDNGYAHWGYMGRQKYADDPLFRNKGPWRGGKFIAWEGGVRVQMFVHWAGKISAGVSDHRLTLYDFFDTACDLAGGKDPPVTDGISFVPL
;
A
#
# COMPACT_ATOMS: atom_id res chain seq x y z
N MET A 1 -5.44 -11.65 -7.96
CA MET A 1 -4.75 -10.98 -6.83
C MET A 1 -5.66 -10.99 -5.61
N ASP A 2 -6.83 -10.35 -5.66
CA ASP A 2 -7.80 -10.31 -4.57
C ASP A 2 -8.07 -11.68 -3.90
N THR A 3 -8.41 -12.71 -4.69
CA THR A 3 -8.60 -14.09 -4.19
C THR A 3 -7.38 -14.65 -3.44
N HIS A 4 -6.16 -14.30 -3.83
CA HIS A 4 -4.95 -14.76 -3.14
C HIS A 4 -4.72 -14.00 -1.83
N VAL A 5 -5.07 -12.70 -1.77
CA VAL A 5 -5.06 -11.94 -0.52
C VAL A 5 -6.09 -12.53 0.44
N GLY A 6 -7.30 -12.85 -0.03
CA GLY A 6 -8.31 -13.56 0.76
C GLY A 6 -7.77 -14.89 1.30
N GLY A 7 -7.16 -15.70 0.45
CA GLY A 7 -6.53 -16.96 0.89
C GLY A 7 -5.41 -16.78 1.92
N LEU A 8 -4.61 -15.71 1.83
CA LEU A 8 -3.61 -15.38 2.84
C LEU A 8 -4.27 -15.03 4.18
N ILE A 9 -5.32 -14.19 4.16
CA ILE A 9 -6.09 -13.83 5.35
C ILE A 9 -6.71 -15.07 5.99
N ASP A 10 -7.32 -15.95 5.20
CA ASP A 10 -7.91 -17.21 5.69
C ASP A 10 -6.86 -18.08 6.39
N ARG A 11 -5.64 -18.16 5.84
CA ARG A 11 -4.54 -18.89 6.48
C ARG A 11 -4.07 -18.24 7.78
N LEU A 12 -3.99 -16.92 7.85
CA LEU A 12 -3.64 -16.22 9.10
C LEU A 12 -4.69 -16.46 10.19
N GLN A 13 -5.98 -16.49 9.82
CA GLN A 13 -7.08 -16.82 10.73
C GLN A 13 -7.01 -18.27 11.20
N GLN A 14 -6.85 -19.24 10.28
CA GLN A 14 -6.77 -20.67 10.60
C GLN A 14 -5.59 -21.04 11.51
N ASN A 15 -4.55 -20.19 11.58
CA ASN A 15 -3.39 -20.38 12.43
C ASN A 15 -3.41 -19.51 13.70
N ASP A 16 -4.52 -18.83 14.01
CA ASP A 16 -4.69 -17.99 15.21
C ASP A 16 -3.60 -16.91 15.37
N ILE A 17 -3.17 -16.32 14.25
CA ILE A 17 -2.14 -15.27 14.22
C ILE A 17 -2.60 -13.97 13.54
N LEU A 18 -3.85 -13.89 13.07
CA LEU A 18 -4.36 -12.68 12.41
C LEU A 18 -4.30 -11.44 13.33
N ASP A 19 -4.62 -11.58 14.62
CA ASP A 19 -4.58 -10.51 15.62
C ASP A 19 -3.16 -10.01 15.95
N LYS A 20 -2.14 -10.82 15.64
CA LYS A 20 -0.72 -10.51 15.81
C LYS A 20 -0.05 -10.10 14.49
N THR A 21 -0.82 -9.97 13.42
CA THR A 21 -0.30 -9.67 12.09
C THR A 21 -0.77 -8.31 11.62
N LEU A 22 0.18 -7.39 11.39
CA LEU A 22 -0.07 -6.19 10.62
C LEU A 22 -0.10 -6.55 9.13
N ILE A 23 -1.21 -6.23 8.46
CA ILE A 23 -1.37 -6.40 7.01
C ILE A 23 -1.35 -5.02 6.37
N ILE A 24 -0.43 -4.82 5.43
CA ILE A 24 -0.37 -3.64 4.56
C ILE A 24 -0.55 -4.11 3.12
N PHE A 25 -1.51 -3.50 2.43
CA PHE A 25 -1.72 -3.69 1.00
C PHE A 25 -1.47 -2.36 0.29
N ALA A 26 -0.57 -2.33 -0.68
CA ALA A 26 -0.29 -1.13 -1.48
C ALA A 26 0.24 -1.49 -2.87
N SER A 27 0.29 -0.51 -3.78
CA SER A 27 0.91 -0.64 -5.12
C SER A 27 2.24 0.11 -5.16
N ASP A 28 3.20 -0.35 -5.97
CA ASP A 28 4.54 0.27 -6.10
C ASP A 28 4.52 1.64 -6.81
N ASN A 29 3.59 1.80 -7.76
CA ASN A 29 3.38 3.01 -8.54
C ASN A 29 1.92 3.09 -9.01
N GLY A 30 1.55 4.24 -9.57
CA GLY A 30 0.29 4.42 -10.29
C GLY A 30 0.13 3.56 -11.54
N TYR A 31 -1.03 3.64 -12.18
CA TYR A 31 -1.39 2.75 -13.30
C TYR A 31 -0.47 2.90 -14.53
N ALA A 32 -0.37 1.81 -15.31
CA ALA A 32 0.48 1.68 -16.49
C ALA A 32 -0.08 2.40 -17.73
N HIS A 33 -0.17 3.73 -17.68
CA HIS A 33 -0.80 4.53 -18.73
C HIS A 33 -0.10 4.49 -20.11
N TRP A 34 1.16 4.06 -20.17
CA TRP A 34 1.92 3.90 -21.42
C TRP A 34 1.55 2.64 -22.22
N GLY A 35 0.76 1.73 -21.63
CA GLY A 35 0.58 0.36 -22.14
C GLY A 35 1.70 -0.56 -21.66
N TYR A 36 1.33 -1.79 -21.27
CA TYR A 36 2.25 -2.82 -20.78
C TYR A 36 1.74 -4.21 -21.19
N MET A 37 2.66 -5.16 -21.41
CA MET A 37 2.32 -6.56 -21.72
C MET A 37 1.31 -6.71 -22.88
N GLY A 38 1.52 -5.95 -23.97
CA GLY A 38 0.63 -5.97 -25.15
C GLY A 38 -0.66 -5.17 -25.01
N ARG A 39 -0.91 -4.50 -23.87
CA ARG A 39 -2.03 -3.56 -23.72
C ARG A 39 -1.72 -2.22 -24.40
N GLN A 40 -2.74 -1.65 -25.03
CA GLN A 40 -2.65 -0.32 -25.61
C GLN A 40 -2.43 0.75 -24.54
N LYS A 41 -1.89 1.88 -25.00
CA LYS A 41 -1.78 3.10 -24.22
C LYS A 41 -3.19 3.64 -23.94
N TYR A 42 -3.55 3.80 -22.68
CA TYR A 42 -4.79 4.44 -22.27
C TYR A 42 -4.50 5.63 -21.36
N ALA A 43 -5.07 6.78 -21.68
CA ALA A 43 -5.06 7.93 -20.78
C ALA A 43 -5.88 7.66 -19.51
N ASP A 44 -6.90 6.81 -19.60
CA ASP A 44 -7.65 6.22 -18.49
C ASP A 44 -8.14 4.85 -18.96
N ASP A 45 -7.90 3.79 -18.18
CA ASP A 45 -8.33 2.45 -18.57
C ASP A 45 -9.87 2.40 -18.59
N PRO A 46 -10.50 2.15 -19.76
CA PRO A 46 -11.95 2.27 -19.90
C PRO A 46 -12.73 1.23 -19.08
N LEU A 47 -12.06 0.14 -18.66
CA LEU A 47 -12.68 -0.93 -17.90
C LEU A 47 -12.53 -0.69 -16.39
N PHE A 48 -11.32 -0.31 -15.95
CA PHE A 48 -10.98 -0.23 -14.53
C PHE A 48 -11.02 1.20 -13.96
N ARG A 49 -11.05 2.24 -14.81
CA ARG A 49 -11.02 3.66 -14.40
C ARG A 49 -9.95 3.93 -13.33
N ASN A 50 -8.78 3.35 -13.57
CA ASN A 50 -7.78 2.98 -12.58
C ASN A 50 -6.94 4.13 -12.02
N LYS A 51 -7.18 5.37 -12.48
CA LYS A 51 -6.44 6.56 -12.02
C LYS A 51 -7.25 7.53 -11.18
N GLY A 52 -8.57 7.32 -11.06
CA GLY A 52 -9.45 8.29 -10.42
C GLY A 52 -9.34 9.70 -11.02
N PRO A 53 -9.46 10.78 -10.21
CA PRO A 53 -9.36 12.15 -10.71
C PRO A 53 -7.93 12.59 -11.05
N TRP A 54 -6.93 11.74 -10.83
CA TRP A 54 -5.52 12.13 -10.83
C TRP A 54 -4.92 12.18 -12.24
N ARG A 55 -3.96 13.09 -12.43
CA ARG A 55 -3.26 13.30 -13.71
C ARG A 55 -2.03 12.40 -13.80
N GLY A 56 -1.72 11.91 -15.01
CA GLY A 56 -0.53 11.09 -15.28
C GLY A 56 -0.67 9.67 -14.74
N GLY A 57 0.36 8.84 -14.91
CA GLY A 57 0.44 7.47 -14.42
C GLY A 57 1.90 7.05 -14.22
N LYS A 58 2.19 5.75 -14.15
CA LYS A 58 3.55 5.19 -13.99
C LYS A 58 4.60 5.94 -14.82
N PHE A 59 5.75 6.23 -14.20
CA PHE A 59 6.86 7.05 -14.74
C PHE A 59 6.63 8.55 -14.84
N ILE A 60 5.54 9.09 -14.27
CA ILE A 60 5.34 10.54 -14.19
C ILE A 60 5.13 10.97 -12.73
N ALA A 61 5.80 12.04 -12.32
CA ALA A 61 5.71 12.63 -10.98
C ALA A 61 4.41 13.43 -10.71
N TRP A 62 3.36 13.21 -11.49
CA TRP A 62 2.02 13.71 -11.17
C TRP A 62 1.32 12.73 -10.22
N GLU A 63 0.28 13.18 -9.52
CA GLU A 63 -0.50 12.38 -8.56
C GLU A 63 -0.85 10.99 -9.09
N GLY A 64 -1.28 10.85 -10.35
CA GLY A 64 -1.68 9.55 -10.89
C GLY A 64 -0.54 8.55 -11.08
N GLY A 65 0.72 9.00 -11.03
CA GLY A 65 1.90 8.13 -11.09
C GLY A 65 2.50 7.75 -9.74
N VAL A 66 2.29 8.57 -8.70
CA VAL A 66 2.89 8.37 -7.36
C VAL A 66 1.86 8.08 -6.26
N ARG A 67 0.62 8.57 -6.39
CA ARG A 67 -0.46 8.27 -5.45
C ARG A 67 -1.04 6.89 -5.75
N VAL A 68 -0.99 6.02 -4.76
CA VAL A 68 -1.47 4.64 -4.83
C VAL A 68 -2.51 4.37 -3.74
N GLN A 69 -3.29 3.31 -3.89
CA GLN A 69 -4.16 2.84 -2.81
C GLN A 69 -3.29 2.17 -1.74
N MET A 70 -3.59 2.45 -0.48
CA MET A 70 -3.02 1.73 0.67
C MET A 70 -4.14 1.35 1.63
N PHE A 71 -4.14 0.09 2.06
CA PHE A 71 -4.98 -0.40 3.15
C PHE A 71 -4.07 -0.95 4.24
N VAL A 72 -4.42 -0.65 5.49
CA VAL A 72 -3.72 -1.15 6.67
C VAL A 72 -4.75 -1.83 7.56
N HIS A 73 -4.45 -3.05 7.99
CA HIS A 73 -5.31 -3.83 8.86
C HIS A 73 -4.50 -4.45 9.99
N TRP A 74 -4.96 -4.25 11.22
CA TRP A 74 -4.45 -4.96 12.40
C TRP A 74 -5.57 -5.11 13.42
N ALA A 75 -6.11 -6.34 13.51
CA ALA A 75 -7.25 -6.63 14.37
C ALA A 75 -6.95 -6.27 15.84
N GLY A 76 -7.84 -5.49 16.45
CA GLY A 76 -7.72 -5.03 17.84
C GLY A 76 -6.67 -3.94 18.09
N LYS A 77 -5.92 -3.50 17.06
CA LYS A 77 -4.94 -2.40 17.17
C LYS A 77 -5.36 -1.18 16.36
N ILE A 78 -5.90 -1.38 15.17
CA ILE A 78 -6.34 -0.30 14.28
C ILE A 78 -7.86 -0.26 14.25
N SER A 79 -8.43 0.92 14.52
CA SER A 79 -9.86 1.16 14.38
C SER A 79 -10.24 1.36 12.91
N ALA A 80 -11.40 0.85 12.50
CA ALA A 80 -11.88 1.04 11.13
C ALA A 80 -12.12 2.53 10.85
N GLY A 81 -11.59 3.03 9.72
CA GLY A 81 -11.71 4.42 9.34
C GLY A 81 -10.95 4.76 8.06
N VAL A 82 -10.95 6.04 7.73
CA VAL A 82 -10.16 6.61 6.63
C VAL A 82 -9.25 7.67 7.22
N SER A 83 -7.97 7.61 6.87
CA SER A 83 -6.98 8.63 7.21
C SER A 83 -6.60 9.43 5.97
N ASP A 84 -6.48 10.74 6.12
CA ASP A 84 -5.94 11.64 5.10
C ASP A 84 -4.43 11.91 5.29
N HIS A 85 -3.80 11.21 6.25
CA HIS A 85 -2.36 11.28 6.49
C HIS A 85 -1.58 10.87 5.23
N ARG A 86 -0.55 11.65 4.92
CA ARG A 86 0.31 11.42 3.76
C ARG A 86 1.51 10.63 4.18
N LEU A 87 1.68 9.47 3.55
CA LEU A 87 2.83 8.59 3.73
C LEU A 87 3.44 8.27 2.37
N THR A 88 4.62 7.69 2.43
CA THR A 88 5.34 7.12 1.30
C THR A 88 5.73 5.69 1.62
N LEU A 89 5.89 4.85 0.59
CA LEU A 89 6.14 3.41 0.80
C LEU A 89 7.41 3.12 1.58
N TYR A 90 8.40 4.02 1.52
CA TYR A 90 9.65 3.84 2.28
C TYR A 90 9.49 4.11 3.79
N ASP A 91 8.38 4.73 4.24
CA ASP A 91 8.05 4.86 5.67
C ASP A 91 7.79 3.50 6.34
N PHE A 92 7.49 2.47 5.54
CA PHE A 92 7.26 1.13 6.04
C PHE A 92 8.49 0.53 6.73
N PHE A 93 9.71 0.88 6.28
CA PHE A 93 10.92 0.36 6.90
C PHE A 93 11.02 0.79 8.37
N ASP A 94 10.93 2.09 8.63
CA ASP A 94 11.00 2.66 9.98
C ASP A 94 9.82 2.21 10.84
N THR A 95 8.62 2.12 10.25
CA THR A 95 7.44 1.56 10.94
C THR A 95 7.66 0.10 11.35
N ALA A 96 8.24 -0.73 10.48
CA ALA A 96 8.53 -2.13 10.78
C ALA A 96 9.62 -2.26 11.84
N CYS A 97 10.65 -1.41 11.81
CA CYS A 97 11.69 -1.36 12.84
C CYS A 97 11.09 -1.03 14.22
N ASP A 98 10.23 -0.02 14.32
CA ASP A 98 9.56 0.35 15.57
C ASP A 98 8.70 -0.78 16.12
N LEU A 99 7.86 -1.40 15.27
CA LEU A 99 6.99 -2.50 15.68
C LEU A 99 7.74 -3.76 16.09
N ALA A 100 8.90 -4.02 15.49
CA ALA A 100 9.76 -5.14 15.83
C ALA A 100 10.62 -4.89 17.09
N GLY A 101 10.60 -3.66 17.65
CA GLY A 101 11.48 -3.28 18.75
C GLY A 101 12.96 -3.20 18.36
N GLY A 102 13.23 -2.84 17.10
CA GLY A 102 14.58 -2.65 16.58
C GLY A 102 15.35 -1.60 17.38
N LYS A 103 16.62 -1.87 17.66
CA LYS A 103 17.54 -0.93 18.32
C LYS A 103 18.51 -0.40 17.27
N ASP A 104 18.71 0.90 17.27
CA ASP A 104 19.64 1.59 16.38
C ASP A 104 19.43 1.27 14.88
N PRO A 105 18.22 1.49 14.32
CA PRO A 105 18.00 1.31 12.89
C PRO A 105 18.92 2.25 12.08
N PRO A 106 19.28 1.88 10.83
CA PRO A 106 20.02 2.78 9.96
C PRO A 106 19.22 4.07 9.73
N VAL A 107 19.92 5.18 9.52
CA VAL A 107 19.28 6.45 9.16
C VAL A 107 18.69 6.33 7.76
N THR A 108 17.39 6.61 7.62
CA THR A 108 16.63 6.64 6.36
C THR A 108 15.91 7.99 6.21
N ASP A 109 15.22 8.18 5.09
CA ASP A 109 14.25 9.28 4.90
C ASP A 109 12.84 8.93 5.39
N GLY A 110 12.62 7.70 5.87
CA GLY A 110 11.31 7.20 6.27
C GLY A 110 10.87 7.73 7.63
N ILE A 111 9.57 7.93 7.78
CA ILE A 111 8.96 8.37 9.03
C ILE A 111 7.98 7.30 9.49
N SER A 112 8.26 6.68 10.64
CA SER A 112 7.38 5.69 11.23
C SER A 112 5.98 6.25 11.47
N PHE A 113 4.97 5.51 11.02
CA PHE A 113 3.56 5.86 11.19
C PHE A 113 2.85 5.06 12.29
N VAL A 114 3.61 4.39 13.17
CA VAL A 114 3.08 3.76 14.40
C VAL A 114 2.29 4.73 15.29
N PRO A 115 2.66 6.03 15.42
CA PRO A 115 1.94 6.96 16.30
C PRO A 115 0.55 7.40 15.80
N LEU A 116 0.16 7.04 14.58
CA LEU A 116 -1.15 7.39 13.99
C LEU A 116 -2.28 6.50 14.53
#